data_AF-A0A401LTA1-F1
#
_entry.id   AF-A0A401LTA1-F1
#
_cell.length_a   1.000
_cell.length_b   1.000
_cell.length_c   1.000
_cell.angle_alpha   90.00
_cell.angle_beta   90.00
_cell.angle_gamma   90.00
#
_symmetry.space_group_name_H-M   'P 1'
#
loop_
_entity.id
_entity.type
_entity.pdbx_description
1 polymer ?
#
loop_
_entity_poly.entity_id
_entity_poly.type
_entity_poly.pdbx_seq_one_letter_code
_entity_poly.pdbx_strand_id
1 'polypeptide(L)'
;MEATLYIGNTALGVETSVTRAGGPKELTNATDAIGVFLKGDANYTAFSNTKYTYGTPYWESESGLQLVLGKKTAELTAYYPYTESGSASVTLTSRAYAADKEFYYLPFKASYMTSSVTLNLRRAYSLLRFSFTKGEKDQPKTGDAAYGGPANITEFKFKATIRESGTLDLFNGTVSGSVAQKEFTISEAFTPGSSTAPVTKDYLIVPASFSGYLEFSAVVDTKEMKGKISAADLCGTTNTAFVEGTMYEIKVYVRPTELEVQTMKVKDWEVTDLPDDLENK
;
A
#
# COMPACT_ATOMS: atom_id res chain seq x y z
N MET A 1 -19.96 -29.52 18.94
CA MET A 1 -18.52 -29.33 19.21
C MET A 1 -18.18 -27.99 18.66
N GLU A 2 -17.73 -27.13 19.55
CA GLU A 2 -17.60 -25.70 19.35
C GLU A 2 -16.33 -25.24 20.04
N ALA A 3 -15.71 -24.19 19.52
CA ALA A 3 -14.56 -23.56 20.14
C ALA A 3 -14.58 -22.06 19.86
N THR A 4 -14.16 -21.25 20.84
CA THR A 4 -13.92 -19.82 20.66
C THR A 4 -12.76 -19.61 19.69
N LEU A 5 -12.88 -18.60 18.82
CA LEU A 5 -11.77 -18.10 18.02
C LEU A 5 -10.76 -17.38 18.94
N TYR A 6 -9.54 -17.89 18.98
CA TYR A 6 -8.39 -17.29 19.63
C TYR A 6 -7.47 -16.69 18.56
N ILE A 7 -7.24 -15.39 18.64
CA ILE A 7 -6.30 -14.69 17.76
C ILE A 7 -5.01 -14.50 18.57
N GLY A 8 -3.95 -15.18 18.16
CA GLY A 8 -2.60 -15.02 18.71
C GLY A 8 -1.92 -13.80 18.10
N ASN A 9 -0.70 -13.95 17.61
CA ASN A 9 0.04 -12.80 17.06
C ASN A 9 -0.67 -12.23 15.82
N THR A 10 -0.63 -10.90 15.69
CA THR A 10 -1.10 -10.19 14.50
C THR A 10 0.03 -9.29 14.01
N ALA A 11 0.31 -9.32 12.71
CA ALA A 11 1.38 -8.53 12.10
C ALA A 11 0.95 -7.94 10.75
N LEU A 12 1.63 -6.88 10.33
CA LEU A 12 1.43 -6.19 9.06
C LEU A 12 2.54 -6.54 8.06
N GLY A 13 2.16 -6.78 6.81
CA GLY A 13 3.07 -7.07 5.70
C GLY A 13 3.05 -8.55 5.27
N VAL A 14 3.74 -8.84 4.16
CA VAL A 14 3.79 -10.17 3.57
C VAL A 14 5.08 -10.89 3.99
N GLU A 15 5.00 -12.16 4.39
CA GLU A 15 6.13 -13.08 4.30
C GLU A 15 6.34 -13.49 2.83
N THR A 16 6.90 -12.61 1.99
CA THR A 16 7.36 -13.03 0.66
C THR A 16 8.78 -12.58 0.35
N SER A 17 9.38 -13.35 -0.56
CA SER A 17 10.81 -13.66 -0.60
C SER A 17 11.55 -12.91 -1.70
N VAL A 18 11.30 -11.60 -1.89
CA VAL A 18 12.01 -10.82 -2.91
C VAL A 18 13.00 -9.86 -2.26
N THR A 19 14.11 -10.46 -1.81
CA THR A 19 15.36 -9.86 -1.30
C THR A 19 15.31 -9.29 0.14
N ARG A 20 16.26 -9.73 0.99
CA ARG A 20 16.50 -9.31 2.40
C ARG A 20 16.38 -7.76 2.54
N ALA A 21 15.70 -7.13 3.51
CA ALA A 21 15.20 -7.52 4.82
C ALA A 21 14.21 -6.47 5.38
N GLY A 22 12.98 -6.90 5.69
CA GLY A 22 12.03 -6.23 6.57
C GLY A 22 10.97 -7.25 6.99
N GLY A 23 11.06 -7.77 8.22
CA GLY A 23 10.10 -8.77 8.71
C GLY A 23 8.69 -8.17 8.89
N PRO A 24 7.64 -8.99 8.98
CA PRO A 24 6.30 -8.49 9.28
C PRO A 24 6.32 -7.72 10.60
N LYS A 25 5.69 -6.54 10.63
CA LYS A 25 5.64 -5.69 11.82
C LYS A 25 4.52 -6.17 12.74
N GLU A 26 4.89 -6.74 13.87
CA GLU A 26 3.93 -7.18 14.87
C GLU A 26 3.19 -5.98 15.49
N LEU A 27 1.87 -6.13 15.61
CA LEU A 27 0.98 -5.20 16.30
C LEU A 27 0.99 -5.55 17.80
N THR A 28 1.64 -4.72 18.60
CA THR A 28 1.85 -4.96 20.04
C THR A 28 1.44 -3.78 20.92
N ASN A 29 0.97 -2.69 20.32
CA ASN A 29 0.55 -1.52 21.10
C ASN A 29 -0.85 -1.78 21.66
N ALA A 30 -1.10 -1.34 22.91
CA ALA A 30 -2.42 -1.50 23.54
C ALA A 30 -3.54 -0.74 22.78
N THR A 31 -3.17 0.25 21.98
CA THR A 31 -4.04 1.02 21.08
C THR A 31 -4.30 0.31 19.75
N ASP A 32 -3.53 -0.72 19.39
CA ASP A 32 -3.78 -1.47 18.18
C ASP A 32 -5.11 -2.21 18.29
N ALA A 33 -5.93 -2.03 17.26
CA ALA A 33 -7.23 -2.64 17.16
C ALA A 33 -7.48 -3.10 15.73
N ILE A 34 -8.00 -4.31 15.60
CA ILE A 34 -8.44 -4.90 14.34
C ILE A 34 -9.95 -5.08 14.35
N GLY A 35 -10.58 -5.00 13.18
CA GLY A 35 -11.97 -5.41 13.02
C GLY A 35 -12.06 -6.80 12.43
N VAL A 36 -12.84 -7.68 13.05
CA VAL A 36 -13.05 -9.05 12.59
C VAL A 36 -14.48 -9.23 12.10
N PHE A 37 -14.62 -9.90 10.95
CA PHE A 37 -15.90 -10.31 10.39
C PHE A 37 -15.94 -11.82 10.19
N LEU A 38 -17.14 -12.39 10.36
CA LEU A 38 -17.51 -13.71 9.90
C LEU A 38 -18.67 -13.56 8.92
N LYS A 39 -18.54 -14.20 7.76
CA LYS A 39 -19.58 -14.22 6.73
C LYS A 39 -20.72 -15.14 7.17
N GLY A 40 -21.93 -14.60 7.24
CA GLY A 40 -23.12 -15.40 7.55
C GLY A 40 -23.45 -16.40 6.44
N ASP A 41 -23.86 -17.60 6.83
CA ASP A 41 -24.30 -18.68 5.93
C ASP A 41 -25.34 -19.58 6.63
N ALA A 42 -25.59 -20.78 6.09
CA ALA A 42 -26.52 -21.74 6.70
C ALA A 42 -26.04 -22.33 8.05
N ASN A 43 -24.75 -22.18 8.37
CA ASN A 43 -24.11 -22.77 9.55
C ASN A 43 -23.72 -21.71 10.60
N TYR A 44 -23.58 -20.46 10.17
CA TYR A 44 -23.09 -19.36 11.00
C TYR A 44 -23.95 -18.11 10.85
N THR A 45 -24.27 -17.50 11.98
CA THR A 45 -24.79 -16.12 12.00
C THR A 45 -23.65 -15.17 11.68
N ALA A 46 -23.92 -14.15 10.86
CA ALA A 46 -22.91 -13.15 10.54
C ALA A 46 -22.39 -12.47 11.81
N PHE A 47 -21.07 -12.27 11.86
CA PHE A 47 -20.40 -11.52 12.91
C PHE A 47 -19.74 -10.32 12.24
N SER A 48 -20.09 -9.10 12.65
CA SER A 48 -19.78 -7.89 11.86
C SER A 48 -18.93 -6.91 12.65
N ASN A 49 -17.79 -6.53 12.06
CA ASN A 49 -16.87 -5.49 12.52
C ASN A 49 -16.59 -5.49 14.03
N THR A 50 -16.38 -6.66 14.62
CA THR A 50 -16.12 -6.70 16.05
C THR A 50 -14.68 -6.29 16.31
N LYS A 51 -14.52 -5.32 17.21
CA LYS A 51 -13.22 -4.84 17.64
C LYS A 51 -12.50 -5.91 18.45
N TYR A 52 -11.27 -6.19 18.06
CA TYR A 52 -10.29 -6.91 18.87
C TYR A 52 -9.13 -5.97 19.18
N THR A 53 -8.76 -5.85 20.44
CA THR A 53 -7.59 -5.08 20.89
C THR A 53 -6.45 -5.99 21.26
N TYR A 54 -5.23 -5.46 21.18
CA TYR A 54 -4.04 -6.21 21.58
C TYR A 54 -4.16 -6.72 23.02
N GLY A 55 -3.86 -8.00 23.21
CA GLY A 55 -3.87 -8.70 24.49
C GLY A 55 -2.84 -9.83 24.50
N THR A 56 -2.52 -10.36 25.67
CA THR A 56 -1.56 -11.47 25.84
C THR A 56 -2.19 -12.56 26.72
N PRO A 57 -2.20 -13.84 26.28
CA PRO A 57 -1.57 -14.40 25.08
C PRO A 57 -2.39 -14.26 23.79
N TYR A 58 -3.62 -13.74 23.87
CA TYR A 58 -4.53 -13.59 22.74
C TYR A 58 -5.07 -12.17 22.67
N TRP A 59 -5.42 -11.73 21.47
CA TRP A 59 -6.22 -10.53 21.26
C TRP A 59 -7.60 -10.71 21.90
N GLU A 60 -8.09 -9.63 22.49
CA GLU A 60 -9.33 -9.62 23.25
C GLU A 60 -10.42 -8.93 22.45
N SER A 61 -11.57 -9.60 22.28
CA SER A 61 -12.77 -8.97 21.75
C SER A 61 -13.36 -8.00 22.77
N GLU A 62 -14.16 -7.05 22.31
CA GLU A 62 -15.01 -6.27 23.21
C GLU A 62 -15.85 -7.19 24.12
N SER A 63 -16.06 -6.74 25.38
CA SER A 63 -16.63 -7.57 26.45
C SER A 63 -17.94 -8.23 26.03
N GLY A 64 -18.00 -9.56 26.17
CA GLY A 64 -19.20 -10.36 25.88
C GLY A 64 -19.37 -10.79 24.43
N LEU A 65 -18.53 -10.34 23.48
CA LEU A 65 -18.62 -10.70 22.06
C LEU A 65 -17.57 -11.72 21.64
N GLN A 66 -17.72 -12.98 22.07
CA GLN A 66 -16.86 -14.07 21.59
C GLN A 66 -17.40 -14.69 20.29
N LEU A 67 -16.51 -14.83 19.30
CA LEU A 67 -16.81 -15.56 18.08
C LEU A 67 -16.64 -17.06 18.32
N VAL A 68 -17.75 -17.81 18.26
CA VAL A 68 -17.77 -19.26 18.45
C VAL A 68 -17.80 -19.98 17.09
N LEU A 69 -16.87 -20.90 16.89
CA LEU A 69 -16.71 -21.71 15.69
C LEU A 69 -17.25 -23.12 15.91
N GLY A 70 -18.03 -23.61 14.95
CA GLY A 70 -18.57 -24.98 14.95
C GLY A 70 -17.76 -25.95 14.08
N LYS A 71 -18.38 -27.07 13.74
CA LYS A 71 -17.79 -28.14 12.91
C LYS A 71 -17.49 -27.73 11.47
N LYS A 72 -18.29 -26.82 10.90
CA LYS A 72 -18.18 -26.37 9.52
C LYS A 72 -17.12 -25.28 9.42
N THR A 73 -16.42 -25.20 8.30
CA THR A 73 -15.46 -24.11 8.07
C THR A 73 -16.21 -22.80 7.91
N ALA A 74 -15.84 -21.79 8.70
CA ALA A 74 -16.31 -20.41 8.57
C ALA A 74 -15.39 -19.62 7.62
N GLU A 75 -15.97 -18.66 6.90
CA GLU A 75 -15.25 -17.65 6.13
C GLU A 75 -15.14 -16.38 6.97
N LEU A 76 -13.91 -15.96 7.26
CA LEU A 76 -13.63 -14.79 8.09
C LEU A 76 -12.72 -13.81 7.35
N THR A 77 -12.71 -12.58 7.83
CA THR A 77 -11.71 -11.59 7.45
C THR A 77 -11.39 -10.68 8.63
N ALA A 78 -10.16 -10.20 8.67
CA ALA A 78 -9.70 -9.21 9.63
C ALA A 78 -9.10 -8.02 8.87
N TYR A 79 -9.17 -6.82 9.45
CA TYR A 79 -8.54 -5.63 8.89
C TYR A 79 -7.97 -4.70 9.97
N TYR A 80 -7.04 -3.84 9.54
CA TYR A 80 -6.40 -2.81 10.33
C TYR A 80 -6.18 -1.55 9.47
N PRO A 81 -6.28 -0.33 10.02
CA PRO A 81 -6.69 -0.03 11.40
C PRO A 81 -8.22 -0.18 11.59
N TYR A 82 -8.66 -0.59 12.78
CA TYR A 82 -10.08 -0.69 13.12
C TYR A 82 -10.79 0.68 13.07
N THR A 83 -12.03 0.68 12.57
CA THR A 83 -12.96 1.82 12.69
C THR A 83 -14.34 1.32 13.11
N GLU A 84 -15.08 2.08 13.91
CA GLU A 84 -16.43 1.68 14.36
C GLU A 84 -17.40 1.48 13.19
N SER A 85 -17.29 2.32 12.16
CA SER A 85 -18.08 2.25 10.92
C SER A 85 -17.51 1.27 9.88
N GLY A 86 -16.60 0.39 10.27
CA GLY A 86 -15.95 -0.56 9.39
C GLY A 86 -16.92 -1.48 8.65
N SER A 87 -16.57 -1.80 7.41
CA SER A 87 -17.37 -2.65 6.52
C SER A 87 -16.49 -3.72 5.89
N ALA A 88 -17.07 -4.90 5.62
CA ALA A 88 -16.42 -5.93 4.82
C ALA A 88 -16.27 -5.55 3.32
N SER A 89 -16.84 -4.41 2.92
CA SER A 89 -16.63 -3.77 1.63
C SER A 89 -16.04 -2.37 1.85
N VAL A 90 -14.77 -2.19 1.47
CA VAL A 90 -13.97 -1.00 1.78
C VAL A 90 -13.73 -0.19 0.52
N THR A 91 -13.95 1.12 0.58
CA THR A 91 -13.60 2.01 -0.53
C THR A 91 -12.13 2.39 -0.44
N LEU A 92 -11.36 2.06 -1.47
CA LEU A 92 -9.99 2.50 -1.65
C LEU A 92 -9.95 3.67 -2.65
N THR A 93 -9.00 4.59 -2.49
CA THR A 93 -8.77 5.69 -3.44
C THR A 93 -7.29 5.92 -3.64
N SER A 94 -6.86 5.98 -4.90
CA SER A 94 -5.51 6.36 -5.27
C SER A 94 -5.27 7.82 -4.90
N ARG A 95 -4.18 8.11 -4.19
CA ARG A 95 -3.92 9.42 -3.58
C ARG A 95 -2.47 9.57 -3.18
N ALA A 96 -2.05 10.79 -2.86
CA ALA A 96 -0.76 11.01 -2.20
C ALA A 96 -0.69 10.20 -0.91
N TYR A 97 0.49 9.65 -0.64
CA TYR A 97 0.71 8.85 0.55
C TYR A 97 0.54 9.67 1.83
N ALA A 98 -0.22 9.11 2.75
CA ALA A 98 -0.29 9.50 4.15
C ALA A 98 -0.50 8.20 4.93
N ALA A 99 0.17 8.05 6.07
CA ALA A 99 0.19 6.77 6.76
C ALA A 99 -1.18 6.41 7.34
N ASP A 100 -1.93 7.38 7.84
CA ASP A 100 -3.34 7.25 8.24
C ASP A 100 -4.32 6.79 7.12
N LYS A 101 -3.84 6.68 5.87
CA LYS A 101 -4.61 6.15 4.72
C LYS A 101 -4.20 4.75 4.31
N GLU A 102 -3.19 4.17 4.92
CA GLU A 102 -2.89 2.76 4.71
C GLU A 102 -4.02 1.87 5.22
N PHE A 103 -4.16 0.71 4.60
CA PHE A 103 -5.20 -0.25 4.94
C PHE A 103 -4.67 -1.66 4.74
N TYR A 104 -4.93 -2.51 5.73
CA TYR A 104 -4.42 -3.88 5.81
C TYR A 104 -5.58 -4.83 6.05
N TYR A 105 -5.52 -6.02 5.45
CA TYR A 105 -6.58 -7.01 5.60
C TYR A 105 -6.09 -8.43 5.42
N LEU A 106 -6.89 -9.40 5.85
CA LEU A 106 -6.62 -10.82 5.62
C LEU A 106 -7.94 -11.61 5.58
N PRO A 107 -8.33 -12.17 4.43
CA PRO A 107 -9.32 -13.24 4.39
C PRO A 107 -8.72 -14.55 4.90
N PHE A 108 -9.44 -15.26 5.76
CA PHE A 108 -9.00 -16.54 6.30
C PHE A 108 -10.18 -17.48 6.59
N LYS A 109 -9.85 -18.73 6.94
CA LYS A 109 -10.83 -19.78 7.23
C LYS A 109 -10.51 -20.42 8.57
N ALA A 110 -11.54 -20.66 9.38
CA ALA A 110 -11.39 -21.30 10.68
C ALA A 110 -12.56 -22.26 10.96
N SER A 111 -12.37 -23.16 11.92
CA SER A 111 -13.38 -24.09 12.45
C SER A 111 -13.01 -24.44 13.89
N TYR A 112 -13.81 -25.24 14.59
CA TYR A 112 -13.45 -25.68 15.95
C TYR A 112 -12.08 -26.39 16.03
N MET A 113 -11.58 -27.00 14.94
CA MET A 113 -10.26 -27.66 14.91
C MET A 113 -9.11 -26.68 14.70
N THR A 114 -9.42 -25.51 14.13
CA THR A 114 -8.45 -24.48 13.74
C THR A 114 -8.87 -23.13 14.32
N SER A 115 -9.35 -23.14 15.56
CA SER A 115 -9.89 -21.97 16.23
C SER A 115 -8.82 -21.07 16.82
N SER A 116 -7.55 -21.50 16.83
CA SER A 116 -6.40 -20.65 17.17
C SER A 116 -5.70 -20.21 15.88
N VAL A 117 -5.60 -18.91 15.64
CA VAL A 117 -5.04 -18.34 14.41
C VAL A 117 -3.99 -17.26 14.70
N THR A 118 -3.04 -17.12 13.78
CA THR A 118 -2.11 -15.99 13.67
C THR A 118 -2.48 -15.21 12.42
N LEU A 119 -2.49 -13.88 12.50
CA LEU A 119 -2.93 -13.03 11.40
C LEU A 119 -1.76 -12.24 10.82
N ASN A 120 -1.43 -12.50 9.55
CA ASN A 120 -0.48 -11.70 8.77
C ASN A 120 -1.28 -10.84 7.78
N LEU A 121 -1.62 -9.62 8.18
CA LEU A 121 -2.45 -8.71 7.39
C LEU A 121 -1.62 -8.14 6.23
N ARG A 122 -2.14 -8.26 5.01
CA ARG A 122 -1.50 -7.73 3.80
C ARG A 122 -2.02 -6.33 3.49
N ARG A 123 -1.15 -5.49 2.90
CA ARG A 123 -1.49 -4.14 2.43
C ARG A 123 -2.53 -4.22 1.30
N ALA A 124 -3.52 -3.35 1.32
CA ALA A 124 -4.55 -3.24 0.27
C ALA A 124 -4.13 -2.39 -0.93
N TYR A 125 -3.11 -1.54 -0.77
CA TYR A 125 -2.59 -0.66 -1.80
C TYR A 125 -1.26 -1.17 -2.38
N SER A 126 -0.93 -0.68 -3.56
CA SER A 126 0.45 -0.61 -4.06
C SER A 126 1.03 0.79 -3.78
N LEU A 127 2.36 0.90 -3.73
CA LEU A 127 3.05 2.18 -3.56
C LEU A 127 3.73 2.59 -4.87
N LEU A 128 3.41 3.77 -5.38
CA LEU A 128 4.15 4.42 -6.47
C LEU A 128 5.04 5.51 -5.88
N ARG A 129 6.35 5.36 -6.02
CA ARG A 129 7.35 6.31 -5.51
C ARG A 129 8.05 7.01 -6.67
N PHE A 130 8.06 8.34 -6.64
CA PHE A 130 8.94 9.15 -7.47
C PHE A 130 10.15 9.58 -6.65
N SER A 131 11.35 9.21 -7.08
CA SER A 131 12.62 9.57 -6.43
C SER A 131 13.34 10.62 -7.27
N PHE A 132 13.34 11.86 -6.79
CA PHE A 132 13.91 13.01 -7.50
C PHE A 132 15.35 13.27 -7.10
N THR A 133 16.22 13.25 -8.10
CA THR A 133 17.65 13.52 -7.96
C THR A 133 18.03 14.72 -8.82
N LYS A 134 18.72 15.69 -8.22
CA LYS A 134 19.38 16.76 -8.96
C LYS A 134 20.53 16.14 -9.73
N GLY A 135 20.51 16.29 -11.05
CA GLY A 135 21.39 15.52 -11.92
C GLY A 135 22.88 15.71 -11.65
N GLU A 136 23.52 14.64 -11.18
CA GLU A 136 24.78 14.07 -11.69
C GLU A 136 24.43 12.59 -11.99
N LYS A 137 24.92 11.98 -13.09
CA LYS A 137 24.69 10.52 -13.27
C LYS A 137 25.49 9.77 -12.20
N ASP A 138 25.01 8.58 -11.79
CA ASP A 138 25.81 7.64 -11.00
C ASP A 138 27.09 7.21 -11.74
N GLN A 139 27.09 7.32 -13.08
CA GLN A 139 28.28 7.28 -13.94
C GLN A 139 28.18 8.38 -15.02
N PRO A 140 28.77 9.57 -14.81
CA PRO A 140 28.73 10.64 -15.80
C PRO A 140 29.48 10.25 -17.08
N LYS A 141 28.81 10.39 -18.23
CA LYS A 141 29.49 10.33 -19.53
C LYS A 141 30.02 11.72 -19.87
N THR A 142 31.11 11.78 -20.62
CA THR A 142 31.64 13.03 -21.15
C THR A 142 30.55 13.80 -21.90
N GLY A 143 30.23 15.02 -21.44
CA GLY A 143 29.16 15.87 -21.98
C GLY A 143 27.90 15.98 -21.12
N ASP A 144 27.77 15.17 -20.07
CA ASP A 144 26.69 15.33 -19.10
C ASP A 144 26.95 16.56 -18.21
N ALA A 145 26.14 17.60 -18.37
CA ALA A 145 26.19 18.78 -17.50
C ALA A 145 25.29 18.56 -16.28
N ALA A 146 25.82 18.86 -15.09
CA ALA A 146 25.02 19.00 -13.89
C ALA A 146 23.98 20.11 -14.08
N TYR A 147 22.81 19.97 -13.44
CA TYR A 147 21.80 21.01 -13.49
C TYR A 147 22.31 22.27 -12.75
N GLY A 148 22.59 23.34 -13.50
CA GLY A 148 23.28 24.52 -12.98
C GLY A 148 22.46 25.45 -12.08
N GLY A 149 21.13 25.35 -12.13
CA GLY A 149 20.21 26.11 -11.26
C GLY A 149 19.94 25.41 -9.93
N PRO A 150 19.08 25.97 -9.06
CA PRO A 150 18.67 25.31 -7.83
C PRO A 150 17.86 24.02 -8.10
N ALA A 151 17.18 23.92 -9.24
CA ALA A 151 16.26 22.84 -9.62
C ALA A 151 14.98 22.82 -8.78
N ASN A 152 14.45 23.99 -8.43
CA ASN A 152 13.21 24.09 -7.67
C ASN A 152 12.03 23.59 -8.50
N ILE A 153 11.36 22.55 -8.02
CA ILE A 153 10.14 22.02 -8.59
C ILE A 153 8.97 22.68 -7.87
N THR A 154 8.20 23.49 -8.60
CA THR A 154 7.02 24.19 -8.06
C THR A 154 5.72 23.48 -8.36
N GLU A 155 5.72 22.58 -9.32
CA GLU A 155 4.59 21.74 -9.67
C GLU A 155 5.11 20.43 -10.25
N PHE A 156 4.54 19.31 -9.80
CA PHE A 156 4.72 18.00 -10.42
C PHE A 156 3.37 17.37 -10.70
N LYS A 157 3.18 16.84 -11.90
CA LYS A 157 1.96 16.15 -12.31
C LYS A 157 2.32 14.81 -12.91
N PHE A 158 1.50 13.80 -12.66
CA PHE A 158 1.55 12.58 -13.44
C PHE A 158 0.16 12.13 -13.84
N LYS A 159 0.11 11.44 -14.97
CA LYS A 159 -1.10 11.00 -15.63
C LYS A 159 -0.95 9.55 -16.08
N ALA A 160 -1.90 8.71 -15.72
CA ALA A 160 -1.88 7.29 -16.04
C ALA A 160 -3.31 6.72 -16.14
N THR A 161 -3.46 5.64 -16.90
CA THR A 161 -4.72 4.85 -16.89
C THR A 161 -4.69 3.91 -15.69
N ILE A 162 -5.28 4.36 -14.58
CA ILE A 162 -5.30 3.63 -13.32
C ILE A 162 -6.69 3.65 -12.70
N ARG A 163 -6.87 2.88 -11.63
CA ARG A 163 -8.07 2.94 -10.81
C ARG A 163 -7.96 4.08 -9.81
N GLU A 164 -8.75 5.13 -10.00
CA GLU A 164 -8.82 6.23 -9.02
C GLU A 164 -9.48 5.76 -7.73
N SER A 165 -10.58 5.01 -7.83
CA SER A 165 -11.27 4.44 -6.68
C SER A 165 -11.83 3.06 -6.99
N GLY A 166 -11.90 2.21 -5.97
CA GLY A 166 -12.47 0.88 -6.07
C GLY A 166 -13.02 0.38 -4.75
N THR A 167 -13.79 -0.69 -4.82
CA THR A 167 -14.34 -1.38 -3.64
C THR A 167 -13.57 -2.67 -3.44
N LEU A 168 -12.87 -2.78 -2.32
CA LEU A 168 -12.22 -4.00 -1.85
C LEU A 168 -13.25 -4.84 -1.08
N ASP A 169 -13.44 -6.09 -1.50
CA ASP A 169 -14.15 -7.12 -0.74
C ASP A 169 -13.14 -7.81 0.20
N LEU A 170 -13.32 -7.65 1.51
CA LEU A 170 -12.40 -8.18 2.51
C LEU A 170 -12.41 -9.72 2.62
N PHE A 171 -13.49 -10.39 2.21
CA PHE A 171 -13.57 -11.85 2.24
C PHE A 171 -12.90 -12.51 1.03
N ASN A 172 -12.96 -11.85 -0.12
CA ASN A 172 -12.37 -12.34 -1.37
C ASN A 172 -10.97 -11.78 -1.63
N GLY A 173 -10.67 -10.61 -1.06
CA GLY A 173 -9.46 -9.85 -1.35
C GLY A 173 -9.38 -9.36 -2.78
N THR A 174 -10.53 -9.10 -3.39
CA THR A 174 -10.63 -8.59 -4.75
C THR A 174 -11.12 -7.16 -4.74
N VAL A 175 -10.56 -6.33 -5.62
CA VAL A 175 -10.99 -4.94 -5.77
C VAL A 175 -11.76 -4.81 -7.08
N SER A 176 -12.99 -4.29 -7.02
CA SER A 176 -13.78 -3.89 -8.19
C SER A 176 -13.66 -2.39 -8.46
N GLY A 177 -13.89 -1.98 -9.71
CA GLY A 177 -13.85 -0.57 -10.12
C GLY A 177 -13.23 -0.39 -11.49
N SER A 178 -13.63 0.67 -12.19
CA SER A 178 -13.13 1.00 -13.52
C SER A 178 -11.73 1.62 -13.45
N VAL A 179 -10.91 1.32 -14.46
CA VAL A 179 -9.69 2.08 -14.74
C VAL A 179 -10.01 3.22 -15.71
N ALA A 180 -9.43 4.38 -15.49
CA ALA A 180 -9.58 5.53 -16.37
C ALA A 180 -8.29 6.35 -16.37
N GLN A 181 -8.11 7.15 -17.40
CA GLN A 181 -7.02 8.11 -17.42
C GLN A 181 -7.24 9.16 -16.34
N LYS A 182 -6.26 9.29 -15.44
CA LYS A 182 -6.32 10.17 -14.26
C LYS A 182 -5.04 10.94 -14.11
N GLU A 183 -5.16 12.18 -13.66
CA GLU A 183 -4.04 13.08 -13.39
C GLU A 183 -3.99 13.42 -11.91
N PHE A 184 -2.79 13.38 -11.34
CA PHE A 184 -2.51 13.72 -9.96
C PHE A 184 -1.50 14.86 -9.94
N THR A 185 -1.68 15.80 -9.00
CA THR A 185 -0.81 16.99 -8.88
C THR A 185 -0.20 17.04 -7.47
N ILE A 186 1.10 17.39 -7.43
CA ILE A 186 1.82 17.86 -6.25
C ILE A 186 2.09 19.34 -6.47
N SER A 187 1.44 20.19 -5.67
CA SER A 187 1.60 21.65 -5.73
C SER A 187 2.55 22.20 -4.66
N GLU A 188 2.96 21.35 -3.71
CA GLU A 188 3.98 21.72 -2.73
C GLU A 188 5.34 21.79 -3.43
N ALA A 189 6.03 22.93 -3.30
CA ALA A 189 7.34 23.11 -3.89
C ALA A 189 8.41 22.29 -3.16
N PHE A 190 9.36 21.74 -3.92
CA PHE A 190 10.50 20.99 -3.37
C PHE A 190 11.73 21.10 -4.26
N THR A 191 12.89 20.77 -3.71
CA THR A 191 14.15 20.67 -4.47
C THR A 191 14.56 19.20 -4.52
N PRO A 192 14.96 18.65 -5.69
CA PRO A 192 15.49 17.31 -5.79
C PRO A 192 16.72 17.08 -4.89
N GLY A 193 16.89 15.85 -4.43
CA GLY A 193 18.00 15.44 -3.58
C GLY A 193 19.26 15.08 -4.35
N SER A 194 20.18 14.38 -3.71
CA SER A 194 21.36 13.77 -4.36
C SER A 194 21.05 12.32 -4.78
N SER A 195 21.98 11.67 -5.50
CA SER A 195 21.85 10.24 -5.82
C SER A 195 21.84 9.33 -4.59
N THR A 196 22.48 9.76 -3.50
CA THR A 196 22.56 9.03 -2.23
C THR A 196 21.41 9.36 -1.27
N ALA A 197 20.74 10.50 -1.46
CA ALA A 197 19.61 10.96 -0.67
C ALA A 197 18.59 11.65 -1.57
N PRO A 198 17.87 10.90 -2.43
CA PRO A 198 16.85 11.48 -3.29
C PRO A 198 15.67 12.00 -2.47
N VAL A 199 14.97 13.01 -2.99
CA VAL A 199 13.70 13.45 -2.42
C VAL A 199 12.59 12.60 -3.00
N THR A 200 11.80 11.95 -2.14
CA THR A 200 10.74 11.05 -2.57
C THR A 200 9.36 11.71 -2.49
N LYS A 201 8.50 11.35 -3.43
CA LYS A 201 7.06 11.64 -3.39
C LYS A 201 6.29 10.36 -3.66
N ASP A 202 5.45 9.99 -2.71
CA ASP A 202 4.81 8.68 -2.64
C ASP A 202 3.30 8.78 -2.88
N TYR A 203 2.76 7.76 -3.53
CA TYR A 203 1.34 7.64 -3.85
C TYR A 203 0.83 6.23 -3.52
N LEU A 204 -0.29 6.18 -2.80
CA LEU A 204 -1.09 4.98 -2.69
C LEU A 204 -1.83 4.78 -4.01
N ILE A 205 -1.65 3.64 -4.64
CA ILE A 205 -2.32 3.27 -5.88
C ILE A 205 -3.21 2.06 -5.63
N VAL A 206 -4.50 2.19 -5.95
CA VAL A 206 -5.45 1.08 -5.88
C VAL A 206 -5.05 0.02 -6.91
N PRO A 207 -4.86 -1.25 -6.50
CA PRO A 207 -4.44 -2.31 -7.39
C PRO A 207 -5.34 -2.45 -8.62
N ALA A 208 -4.72 -2.54 -9.79
CA ALA A 208 -5.39 -2.67 -11.08
C ALA A 208 -4.39 -3.09 -12.17
N SER A 209 -4.90 -3.61 -13.29
CA SER A 209 -4.10 -3.72 -14.50
C SER A 209 -3.64 -2.34 -14.95
N PHE A 210 -2.40 -2.27 -15.44
CA PHE A 210 -1.79 -1.06 -15.95
C PHE A 210 -1.33 -1.29 -17.39
N SER A 211 -1.64 -0.36 -18.28
CA SER A 211 -1.27 -0.44 -19.69
C SER A 211 -0.95 0.93 -20.25
N GLY A 212 -0.22 0.96 -21.37
CA GLY A 212 0.23 2.20 -21.98
C GLY A 212 1.37 2.84 -21.19
N TYR A 213 1.21 4.13 -20.88
CA TYR A 213 2.24 4.95 -20.27
C TYR A 213 1.73 5.65 -19.01
N LEU A 214 2.65 5.86 -18.07
CA LEU A 214 2.56 6.91 -17.08
C LEU A 214 3.37 8.09 -17.61
N GLU A 215 2.69 9.20 -17.85
CA GLU A 215 3.28 10.45 -18.33
C GLU A 215 3.38 11.41 -17.14
N PHE A 216 4.42 12.22 -17.08
CA PHE A 216 4.57 13.19 -16.03
C PHE A 216 5.22 14.47 -16.52
N SER A 217 4.96 15.56 -15.82
CA SER A 217 5.53 16.88 -16.08
C SER A 217 5.92 17.56 -14.78
N ALA A 218 6.99 18.34 -14.81
CA ALA A 218 7.43 19.17 -13.70
C ALA A 218 7.70 20.61 -14.18
N VAL A 219 7.41 21.60 -13.35
CA VAL A 219 7.90 22.97 -13.54
C VAL A 219 9.17 23.13 -12.70
N VAL A 220 10.32 23.08 -13.37
CA VAL A 220 11.66 23.17 -12.77
C VAL A 220 12.26 24.55 -13.06
N ASP A 221 12.50 25.36 -12.04
CA ASP A 221 12.99 26.74 -12.19
C ASP A 221 12.29 27.51 -13.33
N THR A 222 10.95 27.50 -13.32
CA THR A 222 10.06 28.11 -14.33
C THR A 222 10.02 27.43 -15.70
N LYS A 223 10.74 26.32 -15.91
CA LYS A 223 10.73 25.56 -17.17
C LYS A 223 9.88 24.30 -17.03
N GLU A 224 8.96 24.10 -17.95
CA GLU A 224 8.22 22.84 -18.05
C GLU A 224 9.15 21.75 -18.61
N MET A 225 9.21 20.62 -17.92
CA MET A 225 9.90 19.42 -18.35
C MET A 225 8.95 18.23 -18.29
N LYS A 226 9.15 17.24 -19.17
CA LYS A 226 8.26 16.08 -19.30
C LYS A 226 9.06 14.79 -19.25
N GLY A 227 8.42 13.73 -18.77
CA GLY A 227 8.92 12.37 -18.80
C GLY A 227 7.77 11.38 -19.00
N LYS A 228 8.11 10.15 -19.37
CA LYS A 228 7.14 9.06 -19.45
C LYS A 228 7.82 7.72 -19.23
N ILE A 229 7.03 6.74 -18.82
CA ILE A 229 7.47 5.38 -18.56
C ILE A 229 6.38 4.40 -19.04
N SER A 230 6.78 3.33 -19.70
CA SER A 230 5.82 2.32 -20.17
C SER A 230 5.41 1.38 -19.03
N ALA A 231 4.24 0.76 -19.15
CA ALA A 231 3.81 -0.28 -18.22
C ALA A 231 4.79 -1.46 -18.15
N ALA A 232 5.44 -1.80 -19.27
CA ALA A 232 6.43 -2.87 -19.31
C ALA A 232 7.70 -2.50 -18.52
N ASP A 233 8.15 -1.25 -18.59
CA ASP A 233 9.34 -0.79 -17.88
C ASP A 233 9.08 -0.61 -16.37
N LEU A 234 7.83 -0.28 -15.99
CA LEU A 234 7.43 -0.06 -14.59
C LEU A 234 7.05 -1.35 -13.88
N CYS A 235 6.20 -2.18 -14.50
CA CYS A 235 5.59 -3.36 -13.88
C CYS A 235 6.17 -4.69 -14.38
N GLY A 236 7.04 -4.66 -15.41
CA GLY A 236 7.55 -5.86 -16.07
C GLY A 236 6.67 -6.32 -17.24
N THR A 237 7.16 -7.30 -18.00
CA THR A 237 6.54 -7.75 -19.27
C THR A 237 5.53 -8.88 -19.12
N THR A 238 5.51 -9.57 -17.99
CA THR A 238 4.66 -10.76 -17.75
C THR A 238 3.36 -10.45 -17.02
N ASN A 239 3.33 -9.40 -16.20
CA ASN A 239 2.15 -8.93 -15.49
C ASN A 239 2.19 -7.40 -15.35
N THR A 240 1.63 -6.68 -16.33
CA THR A 240 1.54 -5.23 -16.27
C THR A 240 0.39 -4.81 -15.37
N ALA A 241 0.62 -4.84 -14.06
CA ALA A 241 -0.35 -4.45 -13.05
C ALA A 241 0.34 -3.78 -11.86
N PHE A 242 -0.39 -2.88 -11.22
CA PHE A 242 -0.11 -2.45 -9.85
C PHE A 242 -0.66 -3.52 -8.91
N VAL A 243 0.25 -4.20 -8.21
CA VAL A 243 -0.06 -5.34 -7.33
C VAL A 243 -0.05 -4.88 -5.87
N GLU A 244 -1.01 -5.35 -5.09
CA GLU A 244 -1.10 -5.05 -3.66
C GLU A 244 0.21 -5.38 -2.92
N GLY A 245 0.60 -4.55 -1.95
CA GLY A 245 1.82 -4.74 -1.17
C GLY A 245 3.14 -4.55 -1.94
N THR A 246 3.08 -4.07 -3.19
CA THR A 246 4.27 -3.88 -4.03
C THR A 246 4.61 -2.41 -4.18
N MET A 247 5.90 -2.08 -4.08
CA MET A 247 6.43 -0.74 -4.37
C MET A 247 7.02 -0.68 -5.79
N TYR A 248 6.64 0.37 -6.52
CA TYR A 248 7.11 0.72 -7.85
C TYR A 248 7.86 2.05 -7.77
N GLU A 249 9.16 2.05 -8.04
CA GLU A 249 10.01 3.25 -7.95
C GLU A 249 10.41 3.78 -9.34
N ILE A 250 10.07 5.06 -9.57
CA ILE A 250 10.50 5.83 -10.75
C ILE A 250 11.59 6.81 -10.29
N LYS A 251 12.82 6.62 -10.75
CA LYS A 251 13.89 7.61 -10.53
C LYS A 251 13.80 8.70 -11.59
N VAL A 252 13.69 9.93 -11.13
CA VAL A 252 13.58 11.13 -11.96
C VAL A 252 14.84 11.96 -11.75
N TYR A 253 15.68 12.02 -12.77
CA TYR A 253 16.88 12.86 -12.78
C TYR A 253 16.57 14.18 -13.47
N VAL A 254 16.74 15.28 -12.76
CA VAL A 254 16.56 16.62 -13.31
C VAL A 254 17.82 17.02 -14.09
N ARG A 255 17.69 17.12 -15.43
CA ARG A 255 18.76 17.51 -16.35
C ARG A 255 18.50 18.92 -16.89
N PRO A 256 19.52 19.61 -17.43
CA PRO A 256 19.35 20.99 -17.94
C PRO A 256 18.24 21.16 -18.98
N THR A 257 17.95 20.11 -19.76
CA THR A 257 17.02 20.15 -20.90
C THR A 257 15.81 19.22 -20.76
N GLU A 258 15.83 18.24 -19.84
CA GLU A 258 14.80 17.20 -19.75
C GLU A 258 14.72 16.53 -18.37
N LEU A 259 13.67 15.72 -18.16
CA LEU A 259 13.62 14.75 -17.07
C LEU A 259 14.09 13.39 -17.62
N GLU A 260 15.26 12.95 -17.20
CA GLU A 260 15.75 11.60 -17.52
C GLU A 260 15.11 10.60 -16.56
N VAL A 261 14.51 9.55 -17.11
CA VAL A 261 13.81 8.51 -16.34
C VAL A 261 14.66 7.26 -16.30
N GLN A 262 14.91 6.75 -15.09
CA GLN A 262 15.39 5.39 -14.91
C GLN A 262 14.43 4.63 -14.01
N THR A 263 14.15 3.39 -14.40
CA THR A 263 13.30 2.52 -13.60
C THR A 263 14.15 1.76 -12.61
N MET A 264 13.68 1.69 -11.35
CA MET A 264 14.22 0.71 -10.42
C MET A 264 13.12 -0.22 -9.92
N LYS A 265 13.46 -1.50 -10.03
CA LYS A 265 13.01 -2.65 -9.25
C LYS A 265 11.66 -2.49 -8.55
N VAL A 266 10.71 -3.29 -9.02
CA VAL A 266 9.65 -3.87 -8.18
C VAL A 266 10.30 -4.44 -6.91
N LYS A 267 9.90 -3.93 -5.75
CA LYS A 267 10.31 -4.46 -4.43
C LYS A 267 9.07 -4.70 -3.58
N ASP A 268 9.17 -5.64 -2.65
CA ASP A 268 8.18 -5.79 -1.59
C ASP A 268 8.11 -4.49 -0.79
N TRP A 269 6.89 -4.03 -0.49
CA TRP A 269 6.71 -2.82 0.29
C TRP A 269 6.81 -3.14 1.78
N GLU A 270 8.04 -3.07 2.28
CA GLU A 270 8.37 -3.34 3.69
C GLU A 270 7.66 -2.34 4.62
N VAL A 271 7.20 -2.84 5.77
CA VAL A 271 6.72 -2.02 6.89
C VAL A 271 7.92 -1.83 7.82
N THR A 272 8.68 -0.75 7.65
CA THR A 272 9.89 -0.53 8.46
C THR A 272 9.57 0.08 9.82
N ASP A 273 8.56 0.95 9.89
CA ASP A 273 8.03 1.56 11.12
C ASP A 273 6.49 1.68 11.00
N LEU A 274 5.77 1.56 12.12
CA LEU A 274 4.36 1.98 12.22
C LEU A 274 4.37 3.49 12.48
N PRO A 275 3.88 4.31 11.56
CA PRO A 275 3.73 5.74 11.80
C PRO A 275 2.74 5.98 12.95
N ASP A 276 3.02 6.93 13.85
CA ASP A 276 2.19 7.27 15.02
C ASP A 276 0.71 7.61 14.65
N ASP A 277 0.44 7.93 13.39
CA ASP A 277 -0.89 8.22 12.84
C ASP A 277 -1.67 6.96 12.40
N LEU A 278 -1.03 5.79 12.35
CA LEU A 278 -1.70 4.50 12.25
C LEU A 278 -2.06 3.88 13.61
N GLU A 279 -1.46 4.38 14.70
CA GLU A 279 -1.88 4.00 16.05
C GLU A 279 -3.29 4.57 16.32
N ASN A 280 -4.25 3.72 16.66
CA ASN A 280 -5.60 4.20 17.01
C ASN A 280 -5.50 5.02 18.32
N LYS A 281 -5.50 6.35 18.21
CA LYS A 281 -5.60 7.24 19.37
C LYS A 281 -7.00 7.22 19.98
#